data_AF-A0A482IYD6-F1
#
_entry.id   AF-A0A482IYD6-F1
#
_cell.length_a   1.000
_cell.length_b   1.000
_cell.length_c   1.000
_cell.angle_alpha   90.00
_cell.angle_beta   90.00
_cell.angle_gamma   90.00
#
_symmetry.space_group_name_H-M   'P 1'
#
loop_
_entity.id
_entity.type
_entity.pdbx_description
1 polymer ?
#
loop_
_entity_poly.entity_id
_entity_poly.type
_entity_poly.pdbx_seq_one_letter_code
_entity_poly.pdbx_strand_id
1 'polypeptide(L)' 'MVGLSRSSIYARIQAGTFPSPIKMGHSSGWIESEIQEWIDRQIAVTRNTS' A
#
# COMPACT_ATOMS: atom_id res chain seq x y z
N MET A 1 5.17 -4.09 13.72
CA MET A 1 6.12 -3.61 12.71
C MET A 1 5.93 -4.45 11.46
N VAL A 2 5.45 -3.87 10.36
CA VAL A 2 5.26 -4.61 9.10
C VAL A 2 6.59 -4.57 8.34
N GLY A 3 7.18 -5.73 8.04
CA GLY A 3 8.51 -5.86 7.44
C GLY A 3 8.59 -5.50 5.95
N LEU A 4 7.98 -4.39 5.52
CA LEU A 4 8.10 -3.89 4.15
C LEU A 4 9.22 -2.84 4.11
N SER A 5 10.29 -3.15 3.39
CA SER A 5 11.31 -2.16 3.07
C SER A 5 10.70 -1.04 2.22
N ARG A 6 11.26 0.17 2.33
CA ARG A 6 10.87 1.32 1.47
C ARG A 6 10.90 0.95 -0.02
N SER A 7 11.89 0.17 -0.46
CA SER A 7 12.01 -0.29 -1.84
C SER A 7 10.84 -1.19 -2.27
N SER A 8 10.35 -2.07 -1.39
CA SER A 8 9.19 -2.91 -1.69
C SER A 8 7.92 -2.08 -1.86
N ILE A 9 7.74 -1.03 -1.06
CA ILE A 9 6.60 -0.11 -1.19
C ILE A 9 6.66 0.60 -2.54
N TYR A 10 7.81 1.17 -2.90
CA TYR A 10 7.96 1.86 -4.18
C TYR A 10 7.82 0.93 -5.38
N ALA A 11 8.32 -0.32 -5.30
CA ALA A 11 8.12 -1.31 -6.35
C ALA A 11 6.64 -1.68 -6.53
N ARG A 12 5.89 -1.80 -5.43
CA ARG A 12 4.45 -2.07 -5.48
C ARG A 12 3.65 -0.87 -6.01
N ILE A 13 4.07 0.36 -5.69
CA ILE A 13 3.50 1.58 -6.28
C ILE A 13 3.74 1.57 -7.80
N GLN A 14 4.97 1.28 -8.25
CA GLN A 14 5.27 1.16 -9.69
C GLN A 14 4.45 0.06 -10.37
N ALA A 15 4.23 -1.06 -9.69
CA ALA A 15 3.39 -2.15 -10.18
C ALA A 15 1.88 -1.86 -10.11
N GLY A 16 1.46 -0.70 -9.57
CA GLY A 16 0.03 -0.36 -9.40
C GLY A 16 -0.69 -1.22 -8.34
N THR A 17 0.06 -1.92 -7.50
CA THR A 17 -0.47 -2.85 -6.48
C THR A 17 -0.52 -2.25 -5.09
N PHE A 18 -0.11 -0.98 -4.94
CA PHE A 18 -0.16 -0.22 -3.69
C PHE A 18 -0.61 1.22 -3.97
N PRO A 19 -1.37 1.86 -3.07
CA PRO A 19 -1.84 3.24 -3.27
C PRO A 19 -0.71 4.23 -3.55
N SER A 20 -0.91 5.09 -4.55
CA SER A 20 0.09 6.10 -4.89
C SER A 20 0.11 7.20 -3.83
N PRO A 21 1.29 7.62 -3.35
CA PRO A 21 1.37 8.69 -2.38
C PRO A 21 1.00 10.04 -2.98
N ILE A 22 0.30 10.85 -2.19
CA ILE A 22 0.09 12.27 -2.43
C ILE A 22 1.33 13.03 -1.93
N LYS A 23 1.89 13.87 -2.80
CA LYS A 23 3.03 14.72 -2.47
C LYS A 23 2.57 15.95 -1.69
N MET A 24 3.05 16.07 -0.46
CA MET A 24 2.88 17.24 0.41
C MET A 24 4.27 17.81 0.71
N GLY A 25 4.83 18.54 -0.28
CA GLY A 25 6.20 19.06 -0.22
C GLY A 25 7.23 17.94 -0.13
N HIS A 26 8.03 17.94 0.94
CA HIS A 26 9.04 16.90 1.20
C HIS A 26 8.44 15.61 1.78
N SER A 27 7.15 15.61 2.12
CA SER A 27 6.44 14.46 2.66
C SER A 27 5.63 13.74 1.59
N SER A 28 5.54 12.43 1.72
CA SER A 28 4.63 11.59 0.94
C SER A 28 3.59 11.05 1.90
N GLY A 29 2.34 11.45 1.71
CA GLY A 29 1.19 10.98 2.49
C GLY A 29 0.29 10.09 1.64
N TRP A 30 -0.63 9.41 2.28
CA TRP A 30 -1.67 8.62 1.61
C TRP A 30 -3.02 8.99 2.18
N ILE A 31 -4.07 8.80 1.37
CA ILE A 31 -5.42 8.89 1.90
C ILE A 31 -5.66 7.65 2.77
N GLU A 32 -6.08 7.86 4.00
CA GLU A 32 -6.29 6.79 4.98
C GLU A 32 -7.27 5.72 4.46
N SER A 33 -8.36 6.14 3.81
CA SER A 33 -9.35 5.23 3.24
C SER A 33 -8.77 4.35 2.13
N GLU A 34 -7.88 4.87 1.27
CA GLU A 34 -7.24 4.07 0.21
C GLU A 34 -6.30 3.01 0.79
N ILE A 35 -5.58 3.36 1.86
CA ILE A 35 -4.72 2.41 2.57
C ILE A 35 -5.57 1.34 3.24
N GLN A 36 -6.67 1.72 3.89
CA GLN A 36 -7.55 0.77 4.55
C GLN A 36 -8.18 -0.20 3.55
N GLU A 37 -8.71 0.29 2.43
CA GLU A 37 -9.23 -0.56 1.35
C GLU A 37 -8.17 -1.51 0.79
N TRP A 38 -6.92 -1.03 0.63
CA TRP A 38 -5.83 -1.86 0.17
C TRP A 38 -5.52 -2.99 1.17
N ILE A 39 -5.48 -2.68 2.48
CA ILE A 39 -5.28 -3.69 3.54
C ILE A 39 -6.38 -4.75 3.47
N ASP A 40 -7.65 -4.33 3.37
CA ASP A 40 -8.79 -5.24 3.32
C ASP A 40 -8.72 -6.15 2.10
N ARG A 41 -8.35 -5.61 0.92
CA ARG A 41 -8.10 -6.40 -0.29
C ARG A 41 -6.96 -7.39 -0.10
N GLN A 42 -5.84 -7.00 0.53
CA GLN A 42 -4.74 -7.93 0.79
C GLN A 42 -5.15 -9.05 1.75
N ILE A 43 -5.92 -8.74 2.79
CA ILE A 43 -6.46 -9.74 3.71
C ILE A 43 -7.37 -10.72 2.97
N ALA A 44 -8.27 -10.22 2.12
CA ALA A 44 -9.12 -11.08 1.30
C ALA A 44 -8.31 -11.97 0.36
N VAL A 45 -7.33 -11.42 -0.37
CA VAL A 45 -6.47 -12.18 -1.29
C VAL A 45 -5.63 -13.23 -0.57
N THR A 46 -5.09 -12.91 0.61
CA THR A 46 -4.18 -13.82 1.33
C THR A 46 -4.90 -14.87 2.18
N ARG A 47 -6.12 -14.57 2.68
CA ARG A 47 -6.89 -15.46 3.56
C ARG A 47 -8.04 -16.17 2.87
N ASN A 48 -8.45 -15.76 1.67
CA ASN A 48 -9.50 -16.44 0.89
C ASN A 48 -8.94 -17.43 -0.14
N THR A 49 -7.69 -17.86 0.02
CA THR A 49 -7.11 -19.00 -0.71
C THR A 49 -7.61 -20.29 -0.05
N SER A 50 -8.78 -20.75 -0.46
CA SER A 50 -9.24 -22.14 -0.29
C SER A 50 -8.88 -22.97 -1.52
#